data_AF-A0A524CZU0-F1
#
_entry.id   AF-A0A524CZU0-F1
#
_cell.length_a   1.000
_cell.length_b   1.000
_cell.length_c   1.000
_cell.angle_alpha   90.00
_cell.angle_beta   90.00
_cell.angle_gamma   90.00
#
_symmetry.space_group_name_H-M   'P 1'
#
loop_
_entity.id
_entity.type
_entity.pdbx_description
1 polymer ?
#
loop_
_entity_poly.entity_id
_entity_poly.type
_entity_poly.pdbx_seq_one_letter_code
_entity_poly.pdbx_strand_id
1 'polypeptide(L)'
;MQLPPKRIFKEYHSKKLDCATTINFLISIIENGKDNRLRIESLNYIKKINPQDKRIFKLLENIIISDTYWNLREVALNYLIEKFESKSYSLFRWLLDHEEDLECIIPILNSLAHLETIEAKKILKKEIKKIYKKDYIGNDNKGSTNRAFKKEIKKLLENNHLKDLNNEKLADIILNYKIIAGLKKKFFNVYYKLEEGLISVLDLSDIEFEVRGWKSEFNNSIESLDEIIGLRYLKSLKKLYLDNNQITDIKALVDLKMLSHLYIPKNRIDHEINITYLNKMAQNNLEFVDITGNRIANSLQVKNISKKLKIKYKQIFH
;
A
#
# COMPACT_ATOMS: atom_id res chain seq x y z
N MET A 1 4.97 14.47 -36.28
CA MET A 1 4.04 13.53 -35.62
C MET A 1 4.84 12.29 -35.25
N GLN A 2 5.00 11.97 -33.96
CA GLN A 2 5.70 10.76 -33.53
C GLN A 2 4.92 9.53 -34.02
N LEU A 3 5.59 8.53 -34.59
CA LEU A 3 4.96 7.28 -35.03
C LEU A 3 4.38 6.54 -33.81
N PRO A 4 3.16 5.98 -33.87
CA PRO A 4 2.60 5.26 -32.74
C PRO A 4 3.37 3.96 -32.47
N PRO A 5 3.48 3.51 -31.20
CA PRO A 5 4.30 2.35 -30.81
C PRO A 5 3.98 1.08 -31.60
N LYS A 6 2.67 0.81 -31.81
CA LYS A 6 2.19 -0.31 -32.62
C LYS A 6 2.73 -0.30 -34.05
N ARG A 7 2.84 0.88 -34.67
CA ARG A 7 3.36 1.02 -36.04
C ARG A 7 4.86 0.78 -36.06
N ILE A 8 5.60 1.34 -35.10
CA ILE A 8 7.04 1.11 -34.95
C ILE A 8 7.33 -0.40 -34.81
N PHE A 9 6.58 -1.10 -33.95
CA PHE A 9 6.74 -2.55 -33.77
C PHE A 9 6.40 -3.36 -35.03
N LYS A 10 5.36 -2.97 -35.79
CA LYS A 10 5.04 -3.58 -37.08
C LYS A 10 6.16 -3.39 -38.10
N GLU A 11 6.72 -2.18 -38.19
CA GLU A 11 7.80 -1.88 -39.12
C GLU A 11 9.07 -2.67 -38.79
N TYR A 12 9.40 -2.84 -37.50
CA TYR A 12 10.43 -3.77 -37.03
C TYR A 12 10.18 -5.21 -37.47
N HIS A 13 8.96 -5.73 -37.26
CA HIS A 13 8.61 -7.10 -37.65
C HIS A 13 8.68 -7.32 -39.16
N SER A 14 8.33 -6.30 -39.95
CA SER A 14 8.46 -6.31 -41.42
C SER A 14 9.89 -6.05 -41.93
N LYS A 15 10.88 -5.96 -41.03
CA LYS A 15 12.30 -5.66 -41.33
C LYS A 15 12.53 -4.30 -42.02
N LYS A 16 11.59 -3.36 -41.88
CA LYS A 16 11.73 -1.98 -42.36
C LYS A 16 12.53 -1.10 -41.40
N LEU A 17 12.51 -1.45 -40.12
CA LEU A 17 13.34 -0.84 -39.08
C LEU A 17 14.24 -1.91 -38.46
N ASP A 18 15.51 -1.55 -38.23
CA ASP A 18 16.41 -2.39 -37.44
C ASP A 18 16.09 -2.29 -35.94
N CYS A 19 16.67 -3.20 -35.15
CA CYS A 19 16.43 -3.27 -33.71
C CYS A 19 16.85 -1.97 -32.99
N ALA A 20 18.02 -1.42 -33.29
CA ALA A 20 18.54 -0.25 -32.59
C ALA A 20 17.66 1.00 -32.83
N THR A 21 17.27 1.23 -34.08
CA THR A 21 16.35 2.31 -34.46
C THR A 21 14.98 2.14 -33.82
N THR A 22 14.45 0.91 -33.81
CA THR A 22 13.17 0.58 -33.17
C THR A 22 13.20 0.91 -31.68
N ILE A 23 14.24 0.46 -30.98
CA ILE A 23 14.41 0.73 -29.54
C ILE A 23 14.54 2.23 -29.27
N ASN A 24 15.30 2.97 -30.07
CA ASN A 24 15.44 4.42 -29.92
C ASN A 24 14.08 5.16 -30.04
N PHE A 25 13.25 4.79 -31.02
CA PHE A 25 11.92 5.39 -31.15
C PHE A 25 11.01 5.08 -29.97
N LEU A 26 10.99 3.82 -29.51
CA LEU A 26 10.17 3.42 -28.36
C LEU A 26 10.64 4.11 -27.07
N ILE A 27 11.95 4.22 -26.84
CA ILE A 27 12.52 4.98 -25.71
C ILE A 27 12.12 6.45 -25.78
N SER A 28 12.23 7.07 -26.96
CA SER A 28 11.84 8.48 -27.15
C SER A 28 10.37 8.74 -26.77
N ILE A 29 9.47 7.81 -27.08
CA ILE A 29 8.06 7.89 -26.68
C ILE A 29 7.92 7.76 -25.15
N ILE A 30 8.67 6.86 -24.52
CA ILE A 30 8.63 6.67 -23.06
C ILE A 30 9.12 7.92 -22.32
N GLU A 31 10.23 8.51 -22.76
CA GLU A 31 10.88 9.62 -22.04
C GLU A 31 10.21 10.98 -22.30
N ASN A 32 9.71 11.22 -23.52
CA ASN A 32 9.19 12.54 -23.92
C ASN A 32 7.67 12.57 -24.12
N GLY A 33 7.02 11.40 -24.12
CA GLY A 33 5.58 11.29 -24.34
C GLY A 33 4.77 11.77 -23.14
N LYS A 34 3.67 12.49 -23.40
CA LYS A 34 2.68 12.87 -22.37
C LYS A 34 1.59 11.81 -22.16
N ASP A 35 1.37 10.94 -23.16
CA ASP A 35 0.35 9.89 -23.10
C ASP A 35 0.91 8.63 -22.45
N ASN A 36 0.54 8.40 -21.19
CA ASN A 36 0.96 7.24 -20.42
C ASN A 36 0.55 5.89 -21.02
N ARG A 37 -0.53 5.83 -21.82
CA ARG A 37 -0.92 4.60 -22.53
C ARG A 37 0.11 4.25 -23.60
N LEU A 38 0.56 5.24 -24.37
CA LEU A 38 1.59 5.03 -25.40
C LEU A 38 2.96 4.72 -24.78
N ARG A 39 3.29 5.33 -23.63
CA ARG A 39 4.52 5.02 -22.89
C ARG A 39 4.55 3.56 -22.42
N ILE A 40 3.45 3.09 -21.80
CA ILE A 40 3.31 1.69 -21.39
C ILE A 40 3.33 0.76 -22.61
N GLU A 41 2.61 1.09 -23.69
CA GLU A 41 2.60 0.29 -24.91
C GLU A 41 4.01 0.15 -25.48
N SER A 42 4.79 1.24 -25.49
CA SER A 42 6.18 1.25 -25.96
C SER A 42 7.05 0.33 -25.11
N LEU A 43 6.95 0.41 -23.79
CA LEU A 43 7.72 -0.43 -22.89
C LEU A 43 7.38 -1.92 -23.06
N ASN A 44 6.10 -2.23 -23.27
CA ASN A 44 5.65 -3.60 -23.57
C ASN A 44 6.21 -4.11 -24.90
N TYR A 45 6.32 -3.27 -25.93
CA TYR A 45 6.98 -3.68 -27.17
C TYR A 45 8.49 -3.86 -27.00
N ILE A 46 9.18 -3.00 -26.24
CA ILE A 46 10.59 -3.22 -25.89
C ILE A 46 10.74 -4.58 -25.20
N LYS A 47 9.88 -4.91 -24.23
CA LYS A 47 9.87 -6.21 -23.56
C LYS A 47 9.69 -7.38 -24.52
N LYS A 48 8.75 -7.27 -25.48
CA LYS A 48 8.52 -8.30 -26.52
C LYS A 48 9.70 -8.46 -27.47
N ILE A 49 10.36 -7.36 -27.85
CA ILE A 49 11.58 -7.40 -28.67
C ILE A 49 12.72 -8.07 -27.90
N ASN A 50 12.76 -7.88 -26.58
CA ASN A 50 13.76 -8.45 -25.66
C ASN A 50 15.22 -8.17 -26.11
N PRO A 51 15.58 -6.90 -26.35
CA PRO A 51 16.89 -6.56 -26.90
C PRO A 51 18.02 -6.89 -25.91
N GLN A 52 19.21 -7.17 -26.43
CA GLN A 52 20.44 -7.32 -25.63
C GLN A 52 21.10 -5.96 -25.31
N ASP A 53 20.30 -4.90 -25.34
CA ASP A 53 20.76 -3.52 -25.20
C ASP A 53 20.92 -3.15 -23.71
N LYS A 54 22.14 -2.80 -23.32
CA LYS A 54 22.49 -2.44 -21.93
C LYS A 54 21.75 -1.19 -21.45
N ARG A 55 21.28 -0.32 -22.36
CA ARG A 55 20.53 0.90 -22.04
C ARG A 55 19.16 0.59 -21.43
N ILE A 56 18.58 -0.58 -21.71
CA ILE A 56 17.27 -0.96 -21.16
C ILE A 56 17.29 -1.00 -19.64
N PHE A 57 18.36 -1.52 -19.03
CA PHE A 57 18.48 -1.50 -17.57
C PHE A 57 18.39 -0.06 -17.03
N LYS A 58 19.10 0.88 -17.66
CA LYS A 58 19.12 2.28 -17.21
C LYS A 58 17.77 2.97 -17.42
N LEU A 59 17.10 2.69 -18.53
CA LEU A 59 15.75 3.15 -18.80
C LEU A 59 14.79 2.67 -17.70
N LEU A 60 14.78 1.37 -17.40
CA LEU A 60 13.92 0.77 -16.37
C LEU A 60 14.21 1.36 -15.00
N GLU A 61 15.48 1.46 -14.62
CA GLU A 61 15.91 2.07 -13.36
C GLU A 61 15.39 3.51 -13.23
N ASN A 62 15.56 4.34 -14.26
CA ASN A 62 15.09 5.72 -14.25
C ASN A 62 13.55 5.78 -14.12
N ILE A 63 12.82 4.97 -14.90
CA ILE A 63 11.35 4.92 -14.80
C ILE A 63 10.93 4.55 -13.37
N ILE A 64 11.51 3.49 -12.80
CA ILE A 64 11.14 3.01 -11.46
C ILE A 64 11.45 4.06 -10.40
N ILE A 65 12.55 4.79 -10.52
CA ILE A 65 12.96 5.79 -9.51
C ILE A 65 12.16 7.09 -9.63
N SER A 66 11.98 7.63 -10.84
CA SER A 66 11.58 9.04 -11.00
C SER A 66 10.28 9.28 -11.74
N ASP A 67 9.65 8.26 -12.34
CA ASP A 67 8.39 8.48 -13.04
C ASP A 67 7.25 8.81 -12.09
N THR A 68 6.39 9.75 -12.45
CA THR A 68 5.21 10.11 -11.65
C THR A 68 4.03 9.18 -11.91
N TYR A 69 4.02 8.45 -13.04
CA TYR A 69 2.90 7.58 -13.37
C TYR A 69 3.12 6.15 -12.88
N TRP A 70 2.35 5.81 -11.86
CA TRP A 70 2.44 4.54 -11.15
C TRP A 70 2.49 3.29 -12.03
N ASN A 71 1.50 3.12 -12.92
CA ASN A 71 1.38 1.90 -13.71
C ASN A 71 2.60 1.69 -14.63
N LEU A 72 3.27 2.77 -15.07
CA LEU A 72 4.49 2.65 -15.86
C LEU A 72 5.66 2.15 -15.01
N ARG A 73 5.79 2.64 -13.76
CA ARG A 73 6.79 2.13 -12.79
C ARG A 73 6.60 0.65 -12.52
N GLU A 74 5.36 0.21 -12.33
CA GLU A 74 5.03 -1.20 -12.07
C GLU A 74 5.42 -2.10 -13.26
N VAL A 75 5.07 -1.70 -14.49
CA VAL A 75 5.47 -2.44 -15.71
C VAL A 75 6.99 -2.48 -15.86
N ALA A 76 7.68 -1.37 -15.56
CA ALA A 76 9.14 -1.31 -15.60
C ALA A 76 9.78 -2.20 -14.52
N LEU A 77 9.25 -2.21 -13.30
CA LEU A 77 9.72 -3.04 -12.20
C LEU A 77 9.59 -4.53 -12.56
N ASN A 78 8.44 -4.95 -13.07
CA ASN A 78 8.22 -6.33 -13.48
C ASN A 78 9.18 -6.75 -14.60
N TYR A 79 9.42 -5.87 -15.57
CA TYR A 79 10.39 -6.14 -16.63
C TYR A 79 11.84 -6.19 -16.09
N LEU A 80 12.19 -5.32 -15.15
CA LEU A 80 13.51 -5.30 -14.52
C LEU A 80 13.80 -6.61 -13.78
N ILE A 81 12.83 -7.12 -13.00
CA ILE A 81 12.97 -8.38 -12.27
C ILE A 81 13.16 -9.55 -13.23
N GLU A 82 12.30 -9.65 -14.24
CA GLU A 82 12.33 -10.75 -15.20
C GLU A 82 13.66 -10.80 -15.99
N LYS A 83 14.20 -9.64 -16.39
CA LYS A 83 15.36 -9.57 -17.28
C LYS A 83 16.69 -9.33 -16.57
N PHE A 84 16.66 -8.69 -15.41
CA PHE A 84 17.84 -8.18 -14.70
C PHE A 84 17.77 -8.43 -13.19
N GLU A 85 17.22 -9.57 -12.76
CA GLU A 85 17.02 -9.92 -11.34
C GLU A 85 18.23 -9.60 -10.44
N SER A 86 19.43 -10.03 -10.82
CA SER A 86 20.63 -9.79 -10.01
C SER A 86 20.94 -8.30 -9.79
N LYS A 87 20.62 -7.47 -10.78
CA LYS A 87 20.79 -6.01 -10.72
C LYS A 87 19.61 -5.30 -10.04
N SER A 88 18.44 -5.93 -9.97
CA SER A 88 17.30 -5.33 -9.27
C SER A 88 17.55 -5.25 -7.77
N TYR A 89 18.34 -6.15 -7.20
CA TYR A 89 18.67 -6.16 -5.77
C TYR A 89 19.36 -4.89 -5.26
N SER A 90 20.26 -4.29 -6.05
CA SER A 90 20.89 -3.02 -5.66
C SER A 90 19.88 -1.87 -5.68
N LEU A 91 19.00 -1.85 -6.68
CA LEU A 91 17.93 -0.87 -6.77
C LEU A 91 16.93 -1.01 -5.61
N PHE A 92 16.53 -2.23 -5.25
CA PHE A 92 15.62 -2.48 -4.13
C PHE A 92 16.19 -1.99 -2.80
N ARG A 93 17.48 -2.22 -2.55
CA ARG A 93 18.15 -1.69 -1.36
C ARG A 93 18.11 -0.17 -1.33
N TRP A 94 18.42 0.47 -2.47
CA TRP A 94 18.41 1.93 -2.56
C TRP A 94 17.01 2.50 -2.31
N LEU A 95 15.97 1.94 -2.96
CA LEU A 95 14.58 2.37 -2.78
C LEU A 95 14.11 2.18 -1.35
N LEU A 96 14.33 1.02 -0.74
CA LEU A 96 13.91 0.78 0.65
C LEU A 96 14.55 1.75 1.66
N ASP A 97 15.76 2.24 1.34
CA ASP A 97 16.53 3.18 2.14
C ASP A 97 16.13 4.65 1.96
N HIS A 98 15.69 5.06 0.76
CA HIS A 98 15.53 6.48 0.41
C HIS A 98 14.11 6.86 -0.01
N GLU A 99 13.30 5.91 -0.45
CA GLU A 99 11.92 6.16 -0.85
C GLU A 99 10.98 6.09 0.37
N GLU A 100 10.14 7.12 0.49
CA GLU A 100 9.16 7.25 1.56
C GLU A 100 7.72 7.05 1.06
N ASP A 101 7.47 7.16 -0.25
CA ASP A 101 6.17 6.89 -0.83
C ASP A 101 5.80 5.41 -0.69
N LEU A 102 4.75 5.14 0.09
CA LEU A 102 4.31 3.78 0.35
C LEU A 102 3.86 3.07 -0.93
N GLU A 103 3.21 3.79 -1.86
CA GLU A 103 2.76 3.20 -3.11
C GLU A 103 3.97 2.69 -3.91
N CYS A 104 5.11 3.39 -3.90
CA CYS A 104 6.36 2.85 -4.45
C CYS A 104 6.89 1.63 -3.71
N ILE A 105 6.94 1.69 -2.38
CA ILE A 105 7.55 0.64 -1.56
C ILE A 105 6.77 -0.68 -1.66
N ILE A 106 5.45 -0.63 -1.84
CA ILE A 106 4.58 -1.82 -1.83
C ILE A 106 5.00 -2.86 -2.90
N PRO A 107 5.11 -2.55 -4.20
CA PRO A 107 5.55 -3.56 -5.16
C PRO A 107 6.96 -4.03 -4.95
N ILE A 108 7.88 -3.18 -4.44
CA ILE A 108 9.24 -3.63 -4.12
C ILE A 108 9.18 -4.73 -3.05
N LEU A 109 8.38 -4.52 -2.00
CA LEU A 109 8.16 -5.52 -0.96
C LEU A 109 7.44 -6.75 -1.48
N ASN A 110 6.42 -6.58 -2.32
CA ASN A 110 5.73 -7.72 -2.96
C ASN A 110 6.69 -8.51 -3.84
N SER A 111 7.51 -7.87 -4.67
CA SER A 111 8.52 -8.54 -5.49
C SER A 111 9.52 -9.30 -4.62
N LEU A 112 10.05 -8.67 -3.56
CA LEU A 112 10.94 -9.35 -2.61
C LEU A 112 10.28 -10.51 -1.87
N ALA A 113 8.97 -10.42 -1.59
CA ALA A 113 8.20 -11.50 -0.97
C ALA A 113 8.10 -12.72 -1.88
N HIS A 114 7.85 -12.52 -3.17
CA HIS A 114 7.69 -13.59 -4.16
C HIS A 114 9.04 -14.16 -4.65
N LEU A 115 10.11 -13.36 -4.61
CA LEU A 115 11.45 -13.85 -4.94
C LEU A 115 11.97 -14.75 -3.82
N GLU A 116 11.94 -16.07 -4.01
CA GLU A 116 12.45 -17.06 -3.03
C GLU A 116 13.99 -17.16 -3.00
N THR A 117 14.69 -16.06 -3.27
CA THR A 117 16.15 -16.03 -3.32
C THR A 117 16.78 -15.67 -1.97
N ILE A 118 18.02 -16.12 -1.78
CA ILE A 118 18.82 -15.81 -0.59
C ILE A 118 19.09 -14.31 -0.51
N GLU A 119 19.30 -13.66 -1.65
CA GLU A 119 19.54 -12.23 -1.81
C GLU A 119 18.32 -11.41 -1.38
N ALA A 120 17.11 -11.78 -1.83
CA ALA A 120 15.87 -11.14 -1.40
C ALA A 120 15.68 -11.27 0.12
N LYS A 121 15.87 -12.48 0.67
CA LYS A 121 15.79 -12.74 2.11
C LYS A 121 16.80 -11.92 2.91
N LYS A 122 18.03 -11.75 2.40
CA LYS A 122 19.07 -10.91 3.01
C LYS A 122 18.66 -9.44 3.06
N ILE A 123 18.04 -8.91 1.99
CA ILE A 123 17.55 -7.53 1.94
C ILE A 123 16.46 -7.32 3.01
N LEU A 124 15.44 -8.18 3.02
CA LEU A 124 14.34 -8.10 3.98
C LEU A 124 14.84 -8.19 5.43
N LYS A 125 15.75 -9.13 5.73
CA LYS A 125 16.37 -9.24 7.06
C LYS A 125 17.17 -8.01 7.45
N LYS A 126 17.84 -7.34 6.49
CA LYS A 126 18.56 -6.08 6.75
C LYS A 126 17.57 -4.98 7.16
N GLU A 127 16.42 -4.88 6.49
CA GLU A 127 15.38 -3.91 6.83
C GLU A 127 14.75 -4.17 8.20
N ILE A 128 14.43 -5.43 8.53
CA ILE A 128 13.94 -5.79 9.88
C ILE A 128 14.96 -5.38 10.95
N LYS A 129 16.26 -5.60 10.72
CA LYS A 129 17.32 -5.17 11.65
C LYS A 129 17.39 -3.65 11.79
N LYS A 130 17.14 -2.88 10.73
CA LYS A 130 17.07 -1.41 10.80
C LYS A 130 15.89 -0.96 11.65
N ILE A 131 14.71 -1.55 11.43
CA ILE A 131 13.53 -1.30 12.26
C ILE A 131 13.84 -1.59 13.72
N TYR A 132 14.45 -2.74 14.03
CA TYR A 132 14.83 -3.10 15.39
C TYR A 132 15.81 -2.12 16.05
N LYS A 133 16.67 -1.45 15.28
CA LYS A 133 17.63 -0.49 15.83
C LYS A 133 17.01 0.88 16.11
N LYS A 134 15.99 1.29 15.36
CA LYS A 134 15.36 2.60 15.50
C LYS A 134 14.62 2.76 16.83
N ASP A 135 14.87 3.85 17.56
CA ASP A 135 14.13 4.20 18.78
C ASP A 135 12.77 4.81 18.51
N TYR A 136 12.63 5.48 17.38
CA TYR A 136 11.41 6.16 16.95
C TYR A 136 10.91 5.61 15.62
N ILE A 137 9.60 5.70 15.41
CA ILE A 137 8.96 5.35 14.15
C ILE A 137 9.11 6.54 13.20
N GLY A 138 9.45 6.25 11.94
CA GLY A 138 9.67 7.30 10.94
C GLY A 138 11.07 7.94 11.06
N ASN A 139 11.18 9.13 10.50
CA ASN A 139 12.38 9.97 10.50
C ASN A 139 12.09 11.37 11.08
N ASP A 140 10.84 11.65 11.47
CA ASP A 140 10.42 12.93 12.01
C ASP A 140 10.55 12.96 13.54
N ASN A 141 11.01 14.08 14.09
CA ASN A 141 11.26 14.30 15.51
C ASN A 141 9.96 14.37 16.36
N LYS A 142 8.87 13.69 15.94
CA LYS A 142 7.57 13.64 16.62
C LYS A 142 7.52 12.65 17.79
N GLY A 143 8.66 12.06 18.18
CA GLY A 143 8.80 11.34 19.46
C GLY A 143 8.02 10.02 19.60
N SER A 144 7.38 9.51 18.54
CA SER A 144 6.64 8.24 18.60
C SER A 144 7.59 7.05 18.73
N THR A 145 7.62 6.43 19.91
CA THR A 145 8.55 5.33 20.19
C THR A 145 8.26 4.10 19.32
N ASN A 146 9.32 3.41 18.89
CA ASN A 146 9.27 2.17 18.12
C ASN A 146 9.22 0.91 19.01
N ARG A 147 8.82 1.07 20.28
CA ARG A 147 8.88 0.01 21.31
C ARG A 147 8.05 -1.22 20.92
N ALA A 148 6.88 -1.03 20.31
CA ALA A 148 6.00 -2.13 19.93
C ALA A 148 6.65 -3.06 18.90
N PHE A 149 7.16 -2.51 17.79
CA PHE A 149 7.88 -3.32 16.78
C PHE A 149 9.18 -3.89 17.34
N LYS A 150 9.95 -3.13 18.13
CA LYS A 150 11.15 -3.64 18.80
C LYS A 150 10.85 -4.88 19.65
N LYS A 151 9.76 -4.84 20.43
CA LYS A 151 9.32 -5.97 21.26
C LYS A 151 8.97 -7.20 20.41
N GLU A 152 8.17 -7.03 19.36
CA GLU A 152 7.78 -8.15 18.49
C GLU A 152 8.96 -8.72 17.71
N ILE A 153 9.83 -7.86 17.15
CA ILE A 153 11.04 -8.31 16.45
C ILE A 153 12.00 -9.01 17.42
N LYS A 154 12.14 -8.53 18.67
CA LYS A 154 12.96 -9.19 19.68
C LYS A 154 12.49 -10.64 19.94
N LYS A 155 11.19 -10.85 20.13
CA LYS A 155 10.62 -12.21 20.28
C LYS A 155 10.93 -13.10 19.06
N LEU A 156 10.81 -12.56 17.85
CA LEU A 156 11.13 -13.28 16.61
C LEU A 156 12.63 -13.62 16.49
N LEU A 157 13.51 -12.79 17.05
CA LEU A 157 14.96 -13.02 17.08
C LEU A 157 15.38 -14.05 18.13
N GLU A 158 14.82 -13.98 19.35
CA GLU A 158 15.19 -14.82 20.50
C GLU A 158 14.80 -16.29 20.30
N ASN A 159 13.67 -16.55 19.65
CA ASN A 159 13.17 -17.91 19.44
C ASN A 159 13.74 -18.61 18.19
N ASN A 160 14.86 -18.15 17.61
CA ASN A 160 15.40 -18.57 16.29
C ASN A 160 14.46 -18.38 15.08
N HIS A 161 13.18 -18.02 15.27
CA HIS A 161 12.16 -17.90 14.24
C HIS A 161 12.51 -16.97 13.07
N LEU A 162 13.35 -15.94 13.24
CA LEU A 162 13.73 -15.08 12.11
C LEU A 162 14.49 -15.81 10.99
N LYS A 163 15.16 -16.94 11.29
CA LYS A 163 15.75 -17.79 10.26
C LYS A 163 14.68 -18.50 9.44
N ASP A 164 13.59 -18.88 10.10
CA ASP A 164 12.51 -19.71 9.57
C ASP A 164 11.41 -18.89 8.87
N LEU A 165 11.30 -17.60 9.16
CA LEU A 165 10.37 -16.72 8.43
C LEU A 165 10.69 -16.72 6.93
N ASN A 166 9.65 -16.92 6.12
CA ASN A 166 9.71 -16.78 4.67
C ASN A 166 9.77 -15.29 4.27
N ASN A 167 10.01 -15.03 2.99
CA ASN A 167 10.15 -13.67 2.49
C ASN A 167 8.84 -12.88 2.58
N GLU A 168 7.70 -13.55 2.42
CA GLU A 168 6.38 -12.93 2.58
C GLU A 168 6.18 -12.35 3.99
N LYS A 169 6.38 -13.14 5.05
CA LYS A 169 6.21 -12.65 6.43
C LYS A 169 7.17 -11.52 6.76
N LEU A 170 8.42 -11.58 6.28
CA LEU A 170 9.38 -10.51 6.47
C LEU A 170 8.94 -9.21 5.77
N ALA A 171 8.48 -9.32 4.52
CA ALA A 171 7.97 -8.19 3.75
C ALA A 171 6.71 -7.59 4.39
N ASP A 172 5.77 -8.41 4.86
CA ASP A 172 4.55 -7.95 5.53
C ASP A 172 4.89 -7.18 6.82
N ILE A 173 5.85 -7.63 7.64
CA ILE A 173 6.28 -6.89 8.84
C ILE A 173 6.88 -5.52 8.46
N ILE A 174 7.72 -5.47 7.41
CA ILE A 174 8.30 -4.20 6.92
C ILE A 174 7.20 -3.26 6.41
N LEU A 175 6.24 -3.80 5.65
CA LEU A 175 5.11 -3.04 5.12
C LEU A 175 4.25 -2.46 6.26
N ASN A 176 3.93 -3.26 7.27
CA ASN A 176 3.18 -2.82 8.45
C ASN A 176 3.93 -1.70 9.20
N TYR A 177 5.25 -1.80 9.35
CA TYR A 177 6.06 -0.71 9.92
C TYR A 177 5.98 0.57 9.07
N LYS A 178 6.13 0.46 7.75
CA LYS A 178 6.08 1.61 6.82
C LYS A 178 4.69 2.27 6.82
N ILE A 179 3.61 1.48 6.89
CA ILE A 179 2.24 1.98 7.05
C ILE A 179 2.10 2.82 8.32
N ILE A 180 2.51 2.31 9.48
CA ILE A 180 2.43 3.08 10.74
C ILE A 180 3.29 4.34 10.67
N ALA A 181 4.46 4.28 10.04
CA ALA A 181 5.29 5.46 9.83
C ALA A 181 4.58 6.52 8.96
N GLY A 182 3.93 6.11 7.87
CA GLY A 182 3.14 7.01 7.01
C GLY A 182 1.94 7.60 7.75
N LEU A 183 1.18 6.77 8.47
CA LEU A 183 0.03 7.22 9.24
C LEU A 183 0.43 8.24 10.32
N LYS A 184 1.54 8.02 11.04
CA LYS A 184 2.04 8.94 12.07
C LYS A 184 2.58 10.27 11.52
N LYS A 185 2.99 10.30 10.24
CA LYS A 185 3.31 11.57 9.57
C LYS A 185 2.05 12.40 9.35
N LYS A 186 0.95 11.74 8.97
CA LYS A 186 -0.32 12.38 8.56
C LYS A 186 -1.28 12.68 9.71
N PHE A 187 -1.36 11.79 10.70
CA PHE A 187 -2.32 11.86 11.81
C PHE A 187 -1.59 11.98 13.14
N PHE A 188 -2.13 12.81 14.03
CA PHE A 188 -1.55 13.03 15.36
C PHE A 188 -1.71 11.79 16.25
N ASN A 189 -2.94 11.28 16.35
CA ASN A 189 -3.27 10.09 17.12
C ASN A 189 -3.30 8.86 16.21
N VAL A 190 -2.30 8.00 16.37
CA VAL A 190 -2.25 6.69 15.72
C VAL A 190 -1.90 5.64 16.76
N TYR A 191 -2.92 4.88 17.17
CA TYR A 191 -2.79 3.78 18.10
C TYR A 191 -2.90 2.45 17.37
N TYR A 192 -2.10 1.49 17.79
CA TYR A 192 -2.08 0.18 17.15
C TYR A 192 -1.60 -0.91 18.11
N LYS A 193 -1.98 -2.15 17.81
CA LYS A 193 -1.43 -3.36 18.44
C LYS A 193 -0.88 -4.28 17.36
N LEU A 194 0.19 -4.99 17.73
CA LEU A 194 0.85 -5.96 16.87
C LEU A 194 0.62 -7.37 17.40
N GLU A 195 0.43 -8.29 16.46
CA GLU A 195 0.51 -9.73 16.67
C GLU A 195 1.53 -10.28 15.66
N GLU A 196 2.62 -10.88 16.15
CA GLU A 196 3.72 -11.39 15.31
C GLU A 196 4.31 -10.34 14.35
N GLY A 197 4.36 -9.09 14.79
CA GLY A 197 4.86 -7.97 13.98
C GLY A 197 3.89 -7.44 12.93
N LEU A 198 2.66 -7.95 12.86
CA LEU A 198 1.60 -7.48 11.97
C LEU A 198 0.54 -6.71 12.76
N ILE A 199 -0.07 -5.69 12.14
CA ILE A 199 -1.08 -4.85 12.79
C ILE A 199 -2.37 -5.65 12.93
N SER A 200 -2.76 -5.94 14.17
CA SER A 200 -4.02 -6.62 14.48
C SER A 200 -5.12 -5.67 14.97
N VAL A 201 -4.72 -4.52 15.51
CA VAL A 201 -5.61 -3.43 15.91
C VAL A 201 -5.05 -2.12 15.39
N LEU A 202 -5.90 -1.32 14.75
CA LEU A 202 -5.60 0.05 14.34
C LEU A 202 -6.71 0.96 14.83
N ASP A 203 -6.32 2.06 15.47
CA ASP A 203 -7.23 3.06 16.00
C ASP A 203 -6.78 4.45 15.55
N LEU A 204 -7.68 5.05 14.76
CA LEU A 204 -7.60 6.37 14.16
C LEU A 204 -8.87 7.18 14.55
N SER A 205 -9.38 6.90 15.75
CA SER A 205 -10.48 7.65 16.35
C SER A 205 -9.99 8.98 16.89
N ASP A 206 -10.89 9.96 16.96
CA ASP A 206 -10.62 11.24 17.64
C ASP A 206 -9.31 11.89 17.18
N ILE A 207 -9.06 11.84 15.87
CA ILE A 207 -7.93 12.53 15.25
C ILE A 207 -8.15 14.04 15.16
N GLU A 208 -9.37 14.51 15.44
CA GLU A 208 -9.70 15.92 15.57
C GLU A 208 -9.11 16.46 16.86
N PHE A 209 -8.14 17.37 16.75
CA PHE A 209 -7.57 18.09 17.88
C PHE A 209 -7.58 19.59 17.59
N GLU A 210 -8.70 20.25 17.86
CA GLU A 210 -8.77 21.71 17.87
C GLU A 210 -8.30 22.24 19.23
N VAL A 211 -6.98 22.37 19.43
CA VAL A 211 -6.45 23.24 20.49
C VAL A 211 -6.12 24.60 19.90
N ARG A 212 -6.81 25.64 20.39
CA ARG A 212 -6.49 27.04 20.10
C ARG A 212 -4.99 27.28 20.32
N GLY A 213 -4.25 27.47 19.23
CA GLY A 213 -2.81 27.76 19.26
C GLY A 213 -1.86 26.62 18.91
N TRP A 214 -2.35 25.41 18.57
CA TRP A 214 -1.49 24.31 18.07
C TRP A 214 -1.75 23.96 16.59
N LYS A 215 -0.71 23.41 15.96
CA LYS A 215 -0.40 23.49 14.52
C LYS A 215 -1.46 22.93 13.56
N SER A 216 -1.77 23.77 12.56
CA SER A 216 -2.44 23.57 11.27
C SER A 216 -1.85 22.46 10.33
N GLU A 217 -0.97 21.56 10.81
CA GLU A 217 -0.19 20.66 9.93
C GLU A 217 -0.72 19.20 9.85
N PHE A 218 -1.57 18.76 10.78
CA PHE A 218 -2.15 17.40 10.75
C PHE A 218 -3.54 17.39 10.15
N ASN A 219 -3.92 16.27 9.54
CA ASN A 219 -5.32 16.09 9.18
C ASN A 219 -6.13 15.78 10.44
N ASN A 220 -7.18 16.58 10.67
CA ASN A 220 -8.02 16.51 11.86
C ASN A 220 -9.26 15.63 11.64
N SER A 221 -9.50 15.12 10.43
CA SER A 221 -10.57 14.15 10.18
C SER A 221 -10.33 13.33 8.93
N ILE A 222 -10.80 12.09 8.92
CA ILE A 222 -10.80 11.22 7.73
C ILE A 222 -12.16 11.36 7.05
N GLU A 223 -12.16 11.78 5.79
CA GLU A 223 -13.38 11.85 4.96
C GLU A 223 -13.51 10.61 4.05
N SER A 224 -12.37 10.09 3.60
CA SER A 224 -12.30 8.90 2.75
C SER A 224 -11.30 7.88 3.30
N LEU A 225 -11.62 6.59 3.18
CA LEU A 225 -10.70 5.52 3.61
C LEU A 225 -9.40 5.45 2.79
N ASP A 226 -9.38 6.03 1.58
CA ASP A 226 -8.15 6.16 0.77
C ASP A 226 -7.10 7.06 1.44
N GLU A 227 -7.53 7.87 2.41
CA GLU A 227 -6.64 8.68 3.24
C GLU A 227 -5.81 7.87 4.23
N ILE A 228 -6.25 6.65 4.54
CA ILE A 228 -5.58 5.72 5.44
C ILE A 228 -4.60 4.90 4.59
N ILE A 229 -3.41 5.48 4.39
CA ILE A 229 -2.41 4.92 3.48
C ILE A 229 -2.09 3.47 3.80
N GLY A 230 -2.19 2.60 2.79
CA GLY A 230 -1.90 1.18 2.89
C GLY A 230 -2.92 0.33 3.65
N LEU A 231 -4.10 0.85 4.01
CA LEU A 231 -5.14 0.12 4.76
C LEU A 231 -5.44 -1.27 4.16
N ARG A 232 -5.64 -1.34 2.84
CA ARG A 232 -5.94 -2.59 2.12
C ARG A 232 -4.88 -3.69 2.27
N TYR A 233 -3.66 -3.34 2.66
CA TYR A 233 -2.55 -4.30 2.83
C TYR A 233 -2.43 -4.82 4.27
N LEU A 234 -3.29 -4.39 5.19
CA LEU A 234 -3.31 -4.87 6.57
C LEU A 234 -4.02 -6.23 6.68
N LYS A 235 -3.39 -7.26 6.12
CA LYS A 235 -3.93 -8.63 6.01
C LYS A 235 -4.36 -9.23 7.36
N SER A 236 -3.74 -8.82 8.47
CA SER A 236 -4.00 -9.32 9.82
C SER A 236 -4.86 -8.40 10.69
N LEU A 237 -5.43 -7.33 10.13
CA LEU A 237 -6.23 -6.38 10.89
C LEU A 237 -7.54 -7.03 11.35
N LYS A 238 -7.72 -7.14 12.66
CA LYS A 238 -8.91 -7.73 13.30
C LYS A 238 -9.86 -6.67 13.82
N LYS A 239 -9.33 -5.55 14.33
CA LYS A 239 -10.12 -4.46 14.89
C LYS A 239 -9.71 -3.12 14.30
N LEU A 240 -10.69 -2.36 13.84
CA LEU A 240 -10.50 -1.02 13.29
C LEU A 240 -11.42 -0.04 14.01
N TYR A 241 -10.84 1.03 14.52
CA TYR A 241 -11.53 2.13 15.18
C TYR A 241 -11.36 3.42 14.37
N LEU A 242 -12.49 4.03 14.02
CA LEU A 242 -12.62 5.19 13.14
C LEU A 242 -13.66 6.18 13.70
N ASP A 243 -13.91 6.12 14.99
CA ASP A 243 -14.90 6.92 15.70
C ASP A 243 -14.61 8.43 15.52
N ASN A 244 -15.67 9.26 15.42
CA ASN A 244 -15.56 10.72 15.27
C ASN A 244 -14.73 11.14 14.04
N ASN A 245 -15.14 10.71 12.87
CA ASN A 245 -14.56 11.11 11.58
C ASN A 245 -15.68 11.59 10.64
N GLN A 246 -15.35 11.84 9.36
CA GLN A 246 -16.30 12.34 8.35
C GLN A 246 -16.56 11.30 7.24
N ILE A 247 -16.37 10.01 7.52
CA ILE A 247 -16.45 8.94 6.54
C ILE A 247 -17.88 8.76 6.03
N THR A 248 -18.03 8.63 4.71
CA THR A 248 -19.32 8.44 4.03
C THR A 248 -19.47 7.07 3.36
N ASP A 249 -18.36 6.46 2.93
CA ASP A 249 -18.30 5.19 2.20
C ASP A 249 -17.29 4.23 2.85
N ILE A 250 -17.68 2.95 3.00
CA ILE A 250 -16.86 1.90 3.63
C ILE A 250 -16.41 0.79 2.66
N LYS A 251 -16.53 0.98 1.35
CA LYS A 251 -16.21 -0.01 0.31
C LYS A 251 -14.80 -0.58 0.46
N ALA A 252 -13.82 0.27 0.76
CA ALA A 252 -12.43 -0.14 0.89
C ALA A 252 -12.19 -1.16 2.01
N LEU A 253 -13.09 -1.26 3.00
CA LEU A 253 -12.97 -2.25 4.08
C LEU A 253 -13.34 -3.68 3.64
N VAL A 254 -14.00 -3.86 2.49
CA VAL A 254 -14.42 -5.18 1.99
C VAL A 254 -13.23 -6.13 1.74
N ASP A 255 -12.05 -5.57 1.48
CA ASP A 255 -10.83 -6.34 1.21
C ASP A 255 -10.10 -6.78 2.47
N LEU A 256 -10.47 -6.26 3.65
CA LEU A 256 -9.88 -6.62 4.93
C LEU A 256 -10.43 -7.95 5.45
N LYS A 257 -9.89 -9.05 4.92
CA LYS A 257 -10.45 -10.39 5.15
C LYS A 257 -10.41 -10.86 6.60
N MET A 258 -9.53 -10.33 7.45
CA MET A 258 -9.47 -10.69 8.87
C MET A 258 -10.24 -9.73 9.80
N LEU A 259 -10.88 -8.68 9.26
CA LEU A 259 -11.57 -7.69 10.06
C LEU A 259 -12.82 -8.31 10.70
N SER A 260 -12.82 -8.42 12.02
CA SER A 260 -13.95 -8.97 12.78
C SER A 260 -14.73 -7.92 13.55
N HIS A 261 -14.09 -6.80 13.91
CA HIS A 261 -14.74 -5.71 14.65
C HIS A 261 -14.45 -4.37 14.00
N LEU A 262 -15.52 -3.64 13.68
CA LEU A 262 -15.46 -2.29 13.13
C LEU A 262 -16.18 -1.31 14.05
N TYR A 263 -15.47 -0.28 14.51
CA TYR A 263 -16.03 0.83 15.27
C TYR A 263 -15.95 2.06 14.39
N ILE A 264 -17.10 2.61 14.00
CA ILE A 264 -17.20 3.80 13.16
C ILE A 264 -18.35 4.74 13.58
N PRO A 265 -18.65 4.90 14.89
CA PRO A 265 -19.71 5.80 15.31
C PRO A 265 -19.35 7.26 14.99
N LYS A 266 -20.40 8.09 14.92
CA LYS A 266 -20.32 9.53 14.66
C LYS A 266 -19.49 9.83 13.41
N ASN A 267 -19.86 9.16 12.32
CA ASN A 267 -19.38 9.45 10.98
C ASN A 267 -20.56 9.94 10.12
N ARG A 268 -20.34 10.11 8.81
CA ARG A 268 -21.35 10.60 7.86
C ARG A 268 -21.87 9.50 6.94
N ILE A 269 -21.86 8.25 7.39
CA ILE A 269 -22.35 7.11 6.60
C ILE A 269 -23.87 7.24 6.48
N ASP A 270 -24.38 7.45 5.28
CA ASP A 270 -25.81 7.66 5.01
C ASP A 270 -26.34 6.79 3.87
N HIS A 271 -25.53 6.55 2.85
CA HIS A 271 -25.96 5.89 1.63
C HIS A 271 -26.17 4.39 1.83
N GLU A 272 -27.27 3.86 1.28
CA GLU A 272 -27.71 2.47 1.43
C GLU A 272 -26.72 1.43 0.86
N ILE A 273 -25.86 1.85 -0.07
CA ILE A 273 -24.82 0.99 -0.65
C ILE A 273 -23.90 0.42 0.44
N ASN A 274 -23.69 1.16 1.54
CA ASN A 274 -22.89 0.73 2.66
C ASN A 274 -23.49 -0.49 3.39
N ILE A 275 -24.81 -0.72 3.32
CA ILE A 275 -25.44 -1.95 3.82
C ILE A 275 -24.96 -3.16 3.01
N THR A 276 -24.81 -2.99 1.69
CA THR A 276 -24.27 -4.05 0.81
C THR A 276 -22.82 -4.39 1.19
N TYR A 277 -22.01 -3.38 1.50
CA TYR A 277 -20.63 -3.59 1.96
C TYR A 277 -20.57 -4.26 3.33
N LEU A 278 -21.40 -3.85 4.30
CA LEU A 278 -21.53 -4.52 5.61
C LEU A 278 -21.86 -6.00 5.44
N ASN A 279 -22.80 -6.34 4.57
CA ASN A 279 -23.16 -7.73 4.28
C ASN A 279 -22.01 -8.52 3.65
N LYS A 280 -21.27 -7.93 2.69
CA LYS A 280 -20.08 -8.57 2.11
C LYS A 280 -18.99 -8.81 3.15
N MET A 281 -18.76 -7.85 4.04
CA MET A 281 -17.79 -8.01 5.13
C MET A 281 -18.21 -9.09 6.13
N ALA A 282 -19.51 -9.18 6.45
CA ALA A 282 -20.07 -10.21 7.32
C ALA A 282 -20.03 -11.62 6.71
N GLN A 283 -19.99 -11.74 5.37
CA GLN A 283 -19.74 -13.03 4.70
C GLN A 283 -18.29 -13.48 4.82
N ASN A 284 -17.36 -12.55 5.03
CA ASN A 284 -15.96 -12.87 5.29
C ASN A 284 -15.79 -13.20 6.78
N ASN A 285 -15.50 -12.20 7.62
CA ASN A 285 -15.19 -12.38 9.03
C ASN A 285 -15.77 -11.29 9.95
N LEU A 286 -16.53 -10.31 9.42
CA LEU A 286 -17.06 -9.23 10.26
C LEU A 286 -18.18 -9.74 11.17
N GLU A 287 -17.93 -9.69 12.48
CA GLU A 287 -18.83 -10.18 13.52
C GLU A 287 -19.56 -9.04 14.23
N PHE A 288 -18.90 -7.89 14.36
CA PHE A 288 -19.43 -6.74 15.09
C PHE A 288 -19.18 -5.44 14.35
N VAL A 289 -20.20 -4.58 14.30
CA VAL A 289 -20.06 -3.20 13.87
C VAL A 289 -20.82 -2.23 14.80
N ASP A 290 -20.15 -1.15 15.20
CA ASP A 290 -20.80 0.01 15.83
C ASP A 290 -20.89 1.17 14.82
N ILE A 291 -22.11 1.51 14.43
CA ILE A 291 -22.44 2.63 13.52
C ILE A 291 -23.28 3.70 14.22
N THR A 292 -23.26 3.73 15.56
CA THR A 292 -23.99 4.72 16.36
C THR A 292 -23.72 6.15 15.88
N GLY A 293 -24.77 6.97 15.68
CA GLY A 293 -24.57 8.35 15.23
C GLY A 293 -24.18 8.49 13.76
N ASN A 294 -24.41 7.47 12.92
CA ASN A 294 -24.44 7.59 11.47
C ASN A 294 -25.89 7.62 10.96
N ARG A 295 -26.16 8.36 9.88
CA ARG A 295 -27.52 8.45 9.30
C ARG A 295 -28.04 7.13 8.74
N ILE A 296 -27.14 6.23 8.32
CA ILE A 296 -27.48 4.87 7.89
C ILE A 296 -28.20 4.07 8.98
N ALA A 297 -28.02 4.41 10.26
CA ALA A 297 -28.75 3.79 11.37
C ALA A 297 -30.28 3.87 11.19
N ASN A 298 -30.77 4.92 10.53
CA ASN A 298 -32.19 5.12 10.27
C ASN A 298 -32.71 4.18 9.16
N SER A 299 -31.86 3.76 8.23
CA SER A 299 -32.23 2.86 7.13
C SER A 299 -32.07 1.37 7.47
N LEU A 300 -31.38 1.03 8.56
CA LEU A 300 -31.25 -0.37 9.02
C LEU A 300 -32.59 -1.00 9.44
N GLN A 301 -33.56 -0.18 9.83
CA GLN A 301 -34.91 -0.65 10.18
C GLN A 301 -35.66 -1.24 8.98
N VAL A 302 -35.15 -1.06 7.76
CA VAL A 302 -35.87 -1.31 6.51
C VAL A 302 -35.21 -2.39 5.62
N LYS A 303 -34.00 -2.92 5.93
CA LYS A 303 -33.24 -3.78 4.98
C LYS A 303 -32.49 -5.01 5.55
N ASN A 304 -32.31 -5.98 4.64
CA ASN A 304 -31.65 -7.30 4.77
C ASN A 304 -30.18 -7.24 5.23
N ILE A 305 -29.95 -7.05 6.52
CA ILE A 305 -28.62 -7.21 7.12
C ILE A 305 -28.39 -8.68 7.48
N SER A 306 -27.15 -9.16 7.31
CA SER A 306 -26.74 -10.50 7.72
C SER A 306 -27.09 -10.75 9.19
N LYS A 307 -27.87 -11.82 9.45
CA LYS A 307 -28.23 -12.23 10.83
C LYS A 307 -27.03 -12.60 11.70
N LYS A 308 -25.86 -12.84 11.09
CA LYS A 308 -24.61 -13.15 11.79
C LYS A 308 -23.89 -11.90 12.31
N LEU A 309 -24.20 -10.73 11.76
CA LEU A 309 -23.53 -9.48 12.10
C LEU A 309 -24.23 -8.83 13.30
N LYS A 310 -23.50 -8.69 14.42
CA LYS A 310 -23.97 -7.91 15.56
C LYS A 310 -23.80 -6.43 15.24
N ILE A 311 -24.89 -5.68 15.25
CA ILE A 311 -24.87 -4.24 14.97
C ILE A 311 -25.29 -3.47 16.20
N LYS A 312 -24.44 -2.53 16.60
CA LYS A 312 -24.81 -1.47 17.52
C LYS A 312 -25.14 -0.21 16.73
N TYR A 313 -26.34 0.32 16.95
CA TYR A 313 -26.82 1.55 16.36
C TYR A 313 -27.68 2.31 17.36
N LYS A 314 -27.64 3.64 17.30
CA LYS A 314 -28.60 4.53 17.96
C LYS A 314 -29.00 5.58 16.94
N GLN A 315 -30.31 5.81 16.80
CA GLN A 315 -30.84 6.80 15.86
C GLN A 315 -30.40 8.20 16.27
N ILE A 316 -30.11 9.02 15.27
CA ILE A 316 -29.99 10.47 15.44
C ILE A 316 -31.41 11.01 15.28
N PHE A 317 -32.03 11.39 16.39
CA PHE A 317 -33.23 12.22 16.35
C PHE A 317 -32.76 13.62 15.97
N HIS A 318 -33.10 14.05 14.74
CA HIS A 318 -32.90 15.43 14.30
C HIS A 318 -34.04 16.31 14.79
#